data_AF-A0A0F5I7J4-F1
#
_entry.id   AF-A0A0F5I7J4-F1
#
_cell.length_a   1.000
_cell.length_b   1.000
_cell.length_c   1.000
_cell.angle_alpha   90.00
_cell.angle_beta   90.00
_cell.angle_gamma   90.00
#
_symmetry.space_group_name_H-M   'P 1'
#
loop_
_entity.id
_entity.type
_entity.pdbx_description
1 polymer ?
#
loop_
_entity_poly.entity_id
_entity_poly.type
_entity_poly.pdbx_seq_one_letter_code
_entity_poly.pdbx_strand_id
1 'polypeptide(L)'
;MLLSAKEAIASILFGNALPFLLIAPIILLFARYGVDTFIGFRSALGYLGSNIFYFIFMFLTIGYMSVAFFMAGEALVKIASVAGLPEFFTNGITGAPFFAIIVFAIVFFITFQGPLVMRKFNLIGVPAILLVTLGLVALLMVGQGWEKIFSLPAPESYDDHARSMITALEINIGLGFSWLPYLGQYSRLAKSEKSAFKAGFFSYGIIVNVAVILGALAALVVASLDPTDWMFAIGGTWVGVIGLLLLTLGNITAGTFLMYSQAISFKTVFPKKSWTLAMGTAIPTVLLLLSASFYDAFGSFITVISYIMAIFGGIVISDFFFVKKQKVSIRDLYDTNGSYYYWKGINPSAIVSFIVGTIVYWSLYNPVLDTSSSLFYYMSAGIPAYFAAGICYYVSAKYLFSYEADRGVRTESFPSKSNDAV
;
A
#
# COMPACT_ATOMS: atom_id res chain seq x y z
N MET A 1 4.57 -15.84 -12.94
CA MET A 1 4.15 -14.91 -14.01
C MET A 1 2.88 -15.50 -14.60
N LEU A 2 1.82 -14.73 -14.80
CA LEU A 2 0.51 -15.28 -15.16
C LEU A 2 0.10 -15.02 -16.63
N LEU A 3 0.70 -14.02 -17.29
CA LEU A 3 0.12 -13.37 -18.48
C LEU A 3 1.15 -12.95 -19.52
N SER A 4 0.70 -12.79 -20.77
CA SER A 4 1.48 -12.15 -21.84
C SER A 4 1.69 -10.65 -21.55
N ALA A 5 2.62 -10.01 -22.28
CA ALA A 5 2.93 -8.60 -22.08
C ALA A 5 1.71 -7.65 -22.21
N LYS A 6 0.85 -7.87 -23.21
CA LYS A 6 -0.35 -7.02 -23.42
C LYS A 6 -1.33 -7.16 -22.27
N GLU A 7 -1.58 -8.40 -21.88
CA GLU A 7 -2.52 -8.75 -20.82
C GLU A 7 -2.02 -8.29 -19.45
N ALA A 8 -0.72 -8.41 -19.19
CA ALA A 8 -0.09 -7.90 -17.98
C ALA A 8 -0.26 -6.37 -17.88
N ILE A 9 0.03 -5.62 -18.96
CA ILE A 9 -0.16 -4.16 -18.99
C ILE A 9 -1.63 -3.79 -18.73
N ALA A 10 -2.57 -4.46 -19.41
CA ALA A 10 -3.99 -4.23 -19.19
C ALA A 10 -4.40 -4.53 -17.75
N SER A 11 -3.97 -5.66 -17.20
CA SER A 11 -4.26 -6.07 -15.83
C SER A 11 -3.67 -5.12 -14.79
N ILE A 12 -2.50 -4.51 -15.06
CA ILE A 12 -1.91 -3.51 -14.17
C ILE A 12 -2.68 -2.20 -14.26
N LEU A 13 -3.01 -1.70 -15.45
CA LEU A 13 -3.74 -0.44 -15.59
C LEU A 13 -5.16 -0.54 -15.00
N PHE A 14 -5.89 -1.61 -15.29
CA PHE A 14 -7.22 -1.82 -14.72
C PHE A 14 -7.17 -2.28 -13.26
N GLY A 15 -6.22 -3.13 -12.90
CA GLY A 15 -6.13 -3.68 -11.56
C GLY A 15 -5.54 -2.71 -10.56
N ASN A 16 -4.53 -1.91 -10.90
CA ASN A 16 -3.88 -1.01 -9.94
C ASN A 16 -4.40 0.43 -10.06
N ALA A 17 -4.45 1.00 -11.27
CA ALA A 17 -4.81 2.40 -11.43
C ALA A 17 -6.28 2.70 -11.10
N LEU A 18 -7.22 1.84 -11.49
CA LEU A 18 -8.65 2.04 -11.20
C LEU A 18 -8.95 1.94 -9.68
N PRO A 19 -8.54 0.89 -8.94
CA PRO A 19 -8.70 0.86 -7.48
C PRO A 19 -8.06 2.03 -6.76
N PHE A 20 -6.87 2.46 -7.19
CA PHE A 20 -6.28 3.68 -6.67
C PHE A 20 -7.20 4.89 -6.92
N LEU A 21 -7.75 5.05 -8.13
CA LEU A 21 -8.70 6.12 -8.43
C LEU A 21 -10.00 6.06 -7.62
N LEU A 22 -10.44 4.86 -7.20
CA LEU A 22 -11.60 4.69 -6.32
C LEU A 22 -11.34 5.22 -4.90
N ILE A 23 -10.10 5.13 -4.40
CA ILE A 23 -9.74 5.63 -3.06
C ILE A 23 -9.11 7.02 -3.06
N ALA A 24 -8.47 7.44 -4.15
CA ALA A 24 -7.76 8.72 -4.27
C ALA A 24 -8.59 9.95 -3.86
N PRO A 25 -9.92 10.03 -4.11
CA PRO A 25 -10.72 11.15 -3.64
C PRO A 25 -10.63 11.40 -2.14
N ILE A 26 -10.37 10.39 -1.31
CA ILE A 26 -10.23 10.56 0.14
C ILE A 26 -9.06 11.46 0.53
N ILE A 27 -8.09 11.69 -0.37
CA ILE A 27 -7.00 12.66 -0.20
C ILE A 27 -7.56 14.05 0.19
N LEU A 28 -8.73 14.41 -0.34
CA LEU A 28 -9.37 15.70 -0.04
C LEU A 28 -9.67 15.86 1.45
N LEU A 29 -10.09 14.80 2.15
CA LEU A 29 -10.32 14.82 3.60
C LEU A 29 -9.06 15.27 4.33
N PHE A 30 -7.93 14.63 4.02
CA PHE A 30 -6.68 14.85 4.74
C PHE A 30 -6.04 16.20 4.41
N ALA A 31 -6.09 16.60 3.13
CA ALA A 31 -5.57 17.89 2.70
C ALA A 31 -6.42 19.07 3.20
N ARG A 32 -7.75 18.92 3.24
CA ARG A 32 -8.68 19.97 3.71
C ARG A 32 -8.52 20.25 5.19
N TYR A 33 -8.51 19.18 5.99
CA TYR A 33 -8.57 19.28 7.44
C TYR A 33 -7.19 19.18 8.12
N GLY A 34 -6.13 18.87 7.37
CA GLY A 34 -4.77 18.75 7.91
C GLY A 34 -4.61 17.60 8.90
N VAL A 35 -5.47 16.58 8.82
CA VAL A 35 -5.50 15.44 9.75
C VAL A 35 -4.83 14.19 9.16
N ASP A 36 -4.22 13.41 10.03
CA ASP A 36 -3.64 12.10 9.69
C ASP A 36 -4.74 11.07 9.34
N THR A 37 -4.39 10.03 8.59
CA THR A 37 -5.30 8.93 8.19
C THR A 37 -6.13 8.41 9.36
N PHE A 38 -5.48 8.06 10.47
CA PHE A 38 -6.13 7.41 11.61
C PHE A 38 -6.95 8.39 12.45
N ILE A 39 -6.76 9.69 12.27
CA ILE A 39 -7.64 10.71 12.84
C ILE A 39 -8.84 10.91 11.91
N GLY A 40 -8.61 11.13 10.61
CA GLY A 40 -9.67 11.36 9.65
C GLY A 40 -10.68 10.21 9.58
N PHE A 41 -10.22 8.96 9.64
CA PHE A 41 -11.08 7.78 9.59
C PHE A 41 -11.92 7.55 10.86
N ARG A 42 -11.71 8.32 11.94
CA ARG A 42 -12.64 8.31 13.08
C ARG A 42 -14.04 8.73 12.67
N SER A 43 -14.17 9.60 11.67
CA SER A 43 -15.46 9.99 11.10
C SER A 43 -16.26 8.79 10.57
N ALA A 44 -15.60 7.82 9.95
CA ALA A 44 -16.27 6.66 9.36
C ALA A 44 -16.35 5.48 10.35
N LEU A 45 -15.29 5.24 11.12
CA LEU A 45 -15.08 4.02 11.90
C LEU A 45 -15.36 4.19 13.41
N GLY A 46 -15.39 5.43 13.89
CA GLY A 46 -15.31 5.76 15.32
C GLY A 46 -13.87 5.71 15.86
N TYR A 47 -13.69 6.15 17.10
CA TYR A 47 -12.38 6.21 17.76
C TYR A 47 -11.70 4.83 17.87
N LEU A 48 -12.40 3.83 18.41
CA LEU A 48 -11.86 2.48 18.56
C LEU A 48 -11.76 1.77 17.21
N GLY A 49 -12.72 1.98 16.30
CA GLY A 49 -12.67 1.42 14.95
C GLY A 49 -11.45 1.90 14.16
N SER A 50 -11.10 3.18 14.29
CA SER A 50 -9.89 3.72 13.68
C SER A 50 -8.61 3.17 14.32
N ASN A 51 -8.61 2.89 15.63
CA ASN A 51 -7.48 2.21 16.29
C ASN A 51 -7.32 0.76 15.80
N ILE A 52 -8.42 0.04 15.56
CA ILE A 52 -8.38 -1.30 14.94
C ILE A 52 -7.76 -1.20 13.53
N PHE A 53 -8.20 -0.23 12.72
CA PHE A 53 -7.62 0.02 11.40
C PHE A 53 -6.12 0.34 11.46
N TYR A 54 -5.68 1.08 12.48
CA TYR A 54 -4.25 1.32 12.76
C TYR A 54 -3.48 0.02 13.02
N PHE A 55 -4.00 -0.89 13.85
CA PHE A 55 -3.31 -2.17 14.10
C PHE A 55 -3.22 -3.03 12.83
N ILE A 56 -4.28 -3.06 12.02
CA ILE A 56 -4.26 -3.72 10.70
C ILE A 56 -3.14 -3.12 9.84
N PHE A 57 -3.10 -1.79 9.71
CA PHE A 57 -2.04 -1.10 8.99
C PHE A 57 -0.64 -1.43 9.52
N MET A 58 -0.47 -1.48 10.84
CA MET A 58 0.80 -1.79 11.50
C MET A 58 1.30 -3.19 11.09
N PHE A 59 0.45 -4.21 11.12
CA PHE A 59 0.81 -5.56 10.71
C PHE A 59 1.11 -5.67 9.21
N LEU A 60 0.33 -4.99 8.37
CA LEU A 60 0.60 -4.95 6.93
C LEU A 60 1.92 -4.23 6.62
N THR A 61 2.23 -3.16 7.34
CA THR A 61 3.49 -2.42 7.14
C THR A 61 4.70 -3.27 7.55
N ILE A 62 4.58 -4.09 8.61
CA ILE A 62 5.60 -5.10 8.95
C ILE A 62 5.83 -6.09 7.78
N GLY A 63 4.75 -6.54 7.14
CA GLY A 63 4.85 -7.38 5.94
C GLY A 63 5.58 -6.70 4.78
N TYR A 64 5.20 -5.46 4.45
CA TYR A 64 5.87 -4.69 3.39
C TYR A 64 7.35 -4.43 3.69
N MET A 65 7.69 -4.11 4.94
CA MET A 65 9.09 -3.96 5.35
C MET A 65 9.86 -5.27 5.19
N SER A 66 9.27 -6.41 5.57
CA SER A 66 9.88 -7.71 5.41
C SER A 66 10.22 -8.00 3.95
N VAL A 67 9.27 -7.79 3.03
CA VAL A 67 9.50 -8.00 1.59
C VAL A 67 10.60 -7.09 1.05
N ALA A 68 10.57 -5.80 1.39
CA ALA A 68 11.58 -4.84 0.92
C ALA A 68 12.99 -5.21 1.41
N PHE A 69 13.14 -5.57 2.68
CA PHE A 69 14.45 -5.92 3.24
C PHE A 69 14.95 -7.29 2.77
N PHE A 70 14.05 -8.28 2.63
CA PHE A 70 14.43 -9.59 2.11
C PHE A 70 14.86 -9.50 0.64
N MET A 71 14.16 -8.72 -0.18
CA MET A 71 14.55 -8.44 -1.57
C MET A 71 15.94 -7.77 -1.66
N ALA A 72 16.24 -6.84 -0.76
CA ALA A 72 17.57 -6.25 -0.65
C ALA A 72 18.62 -7.28 -0.21
N GLY A 73 18.25 -8.22 0.66
CA GLY A 73 19.08 -9.35 1.07
C GLY A 73 19.44 -10.25 -0.11
N GLU A 74 18.46 -10.71 -0.88
CA GLU A 74 18.67 -11.49 -2.12
C GLU A 74 19.56 -10.74 -3.13
N ALA A 75 19.37 -9.42 -3.26
CA ALA A 75 20.19 -8.62 -4.14
C ALA A 75 21.68 -8.63 -3.71
N LEU A 76 21.92 -8.52 -2.40
CA LEU A 76 23.27 -8.57 -1.82
C LEU A 76 23.89 -9.97 -1.89
N VAL A 77 23.10 -11.04 -1.79
CA VAL A 77 23.56 -12.43 -2.01
C VAL A 77 24.11 -12.61 -3.43
N LYS A 78 23.43 -12.07 -4.44
CA LYS A 78 23.90 -12.17 -5.84
C LYS A 78 25.18 -11.35 -6.06
N ILE A 79 25.27 -10.16 -5.47
CA ILE A 79 26.51 -9.36 -5.50
C ILE A 79 27.66 -10.10 -4.79
N ALA A 80 27.40 -10.69 -3.62
CA ALA A 80 28.36 -11.49 -2.87
C ALA A 80 28.87 -12.69 -3.70
N SER A 81 27.98 -13.32 -4.47
CA SER A 81 28.30 -14.45 -5.34
C SER A 81 29.26 -14.04 -6.46
N VAL A 82 29.01 -12.89 -7.10
CA VAL A 82 29.92 -12.32 -8.12
C VAL A 82 31.28 -11.95 -7.52
N ALA A 83 31.31 -11.49 -6.27
CA ALA A 83 32.53 -11.15 -5.56
C ALA A 83 33.33 -12.37 -5.04
N GLY A 84 32.81 -13.60 -5.20
CA GLY A 84 33.48 -14.82 -4.73
C GLY A 84 33.53 -14.95 -3.20
N LEU A 85 32.54 -14.40 -2.49
CA LEU A 85 32.47 -14.51 -1.03
C LEU A 85 32.14 -15.95 -0.58
N PRO A 86 32.41 -16.31 0.69
CA PRO A 86 32.08 -17.62 1.24
C PRO A 86 30.59 -17.99 1.12
N GLU A 87 30.31 -19.29 1.05
CA GLU A 87 28.96 -19.86 0.85
C GLU A 87 27.89 -19.27 1.78
N PHE A 88 28.26 -18.97 3.02
CA PHE A 88 27.37 -18.33 3.99
C PHE A 88 26.70 -17.04 3.45
N PHE A 89 27.43 -16.24 2.66
CA PHE A 89 26.95 -14.97 2.09
C PHE A 89 26.33 -15.13 0.71
N THR A 90 26.57 -16.24 0.02
CA THR A 90 26.15 -16.46 -1.38
C THR A 90 24.95 -17.39 -1.50
N ASN A 91 24.45 -17.91 -0.38
CA ASN A 91 23.28 -18.76 -0.30
C ASN A 91 22.04 -17.96 0.16
N GLY A 92 20.90 -18.09 -0.54
CA GLY A 92 19.64 -17.42 -0.17
C GLY A 92 19.06 -17.87 1.19
N ILE A 93 19.41 -19.06 1.67
CA ILE A 93 18.93 -19.58 2.97
C ILE A 93 19.62 -18.89 4.15
N THR A 94 20.92 -18.57 4.03
CA THR A 94 21.72 -17.98 5.12
C THR A 94 22.06 -16.52 4.87
N GLY A 95 22.51 -16.21 3.65
CA GLY A 95 22.97 -14.90 3.22
C GLY A 95 21.84 -13.90 3.11
N ALA A 96 20.69 -14.27 2.54
CA ALA A 96 19.58 -13.33 2.37
C ALA A 96 18.99 -12.88 3.72
N PRO A 97 18.67 -13.77 4.69
CA PRO A 97 18.32 -13.37 6.05
C PRO A 97 19.38 -12.48 6.71
N PHE A 98 20.66 -12.85 6.59
CA PHE A 98 21.77 -12.09 7.19
C PHE A 98 21.82 -10.66 6.66
N PHE A 99 21.85 -10.49 5.33
CA PHE A 99 21.88 -9.17 4.71
C PHE A 99 20.58 -8.39 4.94
N ALA A 100 19.42 -9.05 4.91
CA ALA A 100 18.14 -8.40 5.17
C ALA A 100 18.06 -7.82 6.60
N ILE A 101 18.59 -8.53 7.60
CA ILE A 101 18.67 -8.03 8.98
C ILE A 101 19.64 -6.85 9.10
N ILE A 102 20.76 -6.88 8.38
CA ILE A 102 21.68 -5.73 8.32
C ILE A 102 20.99 -4.52 7.68
N VAL A 103 20.31 -4.72 6.55
CA VAL A 103 19.53 -3.68 5.87
C VAL A 103 18.46 -3.12 6.79
N PHE A 104 17.72 -3.98 7.51
CA PHE A 104 16.76 -3.56 8.53
C PHE A 104 17.43 -2.69 9.60
N ALA A 105 18.59 -3.10 10.13
CA ALA A 105 19.30 -2.34 11.17
C ALA A 105 19.76 -0.96 10.67
N ILE A 106 20.25 -0.87 9.44
CA ILE A 106 20.60 0.39 8.79
C ILE A 106 19.38 1.29 8.67
N VAL A 107 18.28 0.77 8.14
CA VAL A 107 17.02 1.52 7.97
C VAL A 107 16.44 1.95 9.31
N PHE A 108 16.51 1.09 10.32
CA PHE A 108 16.10 1.40 11.68
C PHE A 108 16.91 2.58 12.23
N PHE A 109 18.23 2.54 12.09
CA PHE A 109 19.11 3.64 12.53
C PHE A 109 18.80 4.95 11.80
N ILE A 110 18.68 4.93 10.47
CA ILE A 110 18.34 6.11 9.65
C ILE A 110 17.00 6.71 10.11
N THR A 111 15.98 5.86 10.25
CA THR A 111 14.63 6.29 10.61
C THR A 111 14.56 6.80 12.04
N PHE A 112 15.31 6.19 12.96
CA PHE A 112 15.36 6.57 14.37
C PHE A 112 15.83 8.01 14.56
N GLN A 113 16.72 8.51 13.69
CA GLN A 113 17.19 9.90 13.70
C GLN A 113 16.13 10.93 13.28
N GLY A 114 15.02 10.47 12.70
CA GLY A 114 13.86 11.29 12.40
C GLY A 114 13.91 11.99 11.02
N PRO A 115 12.95 12.89 10.77
CA PRO A 115 12.58 13.32 9.41
C PRO A 115 13.65 14.16 8.69
N LEU A 116 14.52 14.86 9.43
CA LEU A 116 15.59 15.67 8.82
C LEU A 116 16.63 14.82 8.11
N VAL A 117 17.00 13.69 8.70
CA VAL A 117 17.97 12.75 8.13
C VAL A 117 17.36 12.00 6.97
N MET A 118 16.11 11.55 7.12
CA MET A 118 15.34 10.96 6.03
C MET A 118 15.24 11.89 4.82
N ARG A 119 15.01 13.19 5.02
CA ARG A 119 14.97 14.16 3.92
C ARG A 119 16.29 14.18 3.14
N LYS A 120 17.44 14.14 3.82
CA LYS A 120 18.75 14.09 3.16
C LYS A 120 18.94 12.76 2.42
N PHE A 121 18.57 11.65 3.06
CA PHE A 121 18.66 10.33 2.46
C PHE A 121 17.80 10.20 1.19
N ASN A 122 16.59 10.77 1.20
CA ASN A 122 15.69 10.79 0.05
C ASN A 122 16.28 11.50 -1.17
N LEU A 123 17.21 12.44 -1.00
CA LEU A 123 17.91 13.08 -2.11
C LEU A 123 18.81 12.10 -2.88
N ILE A 124 19.17 10.97 -2.26
CA ILE A 124 19.98 9.91 -2.87
C ILE A 124 19.07 8.75 -3.31
N GLY A 125 18.13 8.37 -2.45
CA GLY A 125 17.21 7.26 -2.70
C GLY A 125 16.27 7.46 -3.89
N VAL A 126 15.70 8.66 -4.05
CA VAL A 126 14.79 8.95 -5.18
C VAL A 126 15.51 8.86 -6.53
N PRO A 127 16.69 9.49 -6.73
CA PRO A 127 17.48 9.27 -7.93
C PRO A 127 17.82 7.80 -8.18
N ALA A 128 18.15 7.03 -7.14
CA ALA A 128 18.46 5.61 -7.32
C ALA A 128 17.27 4.81 -7.89
N ILE A 129 16.06 5.02 -7.36
CA ILE A 129 14.84 4.38 -7.88
C ILE A 129 14.57 4.80 -9.33
N LEU A 130 14.75 6.09 -9.65
CA LEU A 130 14.62 6.58 -11.02
C LEU A 130 15.64 5.93 -11.95
N LEU A 131 16.89 5.80 -11.53
CA LEU A 131 17.95 5.16 -12.32
C LEU A 131 17.67 3.67 -12.55
N VAL A 132 17.17 2.93 -11.56
CA VAL A 132 16.72 1.54 -11.74
C VAL A 132 15.60 1.47 -12.77
N THR A 133 14.60 2.34 -12.63
CA THR A 133 13.43 2.36 -13.52
C THR A 133 13.86 2.67 -14.95
N LEU A 134 14.68 3.70 -15.16
CA LEU A 134 15.22 4.07 -16.46
C LEU A 134 16.17 2.99 -17.01
N GLY A 135 16.94 2.34 -16.15
CA GLY A 135 17.80 1.21 -16.50
C GLY A 135 16.98 0.02 -17.01
N LEU A 136 15.89 -0.33 -16.34
CA LEU A 136 14.96 -1.37 -16.81
C LEU A 136 14.31 -0.99 -18.13
N VAL A 137 13.90 0.27 -18.31
CA VAL A 137 13.44 0.76 -19.62
C VAL A 137 14.52 0.53 -20.67
N ALA A 138 15.76 0.99 -20.44
CA ALA A 138 16.84 0.82 -21.41
C ALA A 138 17.12 -0.64 -21.74
N LEU A 139 17.18 -1.52 -20.73
CA LEU A 139 17.42 -2.96 -20.90
C LEU A 139 16.32 -3.65 -21.71
N LEU A 140 15.05 -3.34 -21.44
CA LEU A 140 13.92 -3.94 -22.15
C LEU A 140 13.78 -3.37 -23.57
N MET A 141 13.89 -2.06 -23.72
CA MET A 141 13.71 -1.34 -24.98
C MET A 141 14.83 -1.61 -25.98
N VAL A 142 16.08 -1.44 -25.53
CA VAL A 142 17.27 -1.45 -26.38
C VAL A 142 17.87 -2.85 -26.44
N GLY A 143 17.83 -3.59 -25.32
CA GLY A 143 18.43 -4.93 -25.23
C GLY A 143 17.58 -6.04 -25.85
N GLN A 144 16.25 -5.98 -25.72
CA GLN A 144 15.35 -7.04 -26.19
C GLN A 144 14.47 -6.61 -27.38
N GLY A 145 14.01 -5.36 -27.38
CA GLY A 145 13.09 -4.83 -28.38
C GLY A 145 11.62 -5.17 -28.10
N TRP A 146 10.72 -4.21 -28.31
CA TRP A 146 9.28 -4.35 -28.01
C TRP A 146 8.64 -5.54 -28.72
N GLU A 147 8.94 -5.74 -29.99
CA GLU A 147 8.33 -6.81 -30.79
C GLU A 147 8.60 -8.19 -30.20
N LYS A 148 9.83 -8.41 -29.71
CA LYS A 148 10.21 -9.64 -29.04
C LYS A 148 9.44 -9.83 -27.73
N ILE A 149 9.35 -8.79 -26.90
CA ILE A 149 8.65 -8.86 -25.62
C ILE A 149 7.15 -9.15 -25.82
N PHE A 150 6.52 -8.48 -26.79
CA PHE A 150 5.10 -8.65 -27.07
C PHE A 150 4.73 -9.94 -27.81
N SER A 151 5.73 -10.67 -28.33
CA SER A 151 5.56 -11.99 -28.94
C SER A 151 5.86 -13.14 -27.98
N LEU A 152 6.38 -12.88 -26.77
CA LEU A 152 6.56 -13.90 -25.76
C LEU A 152 5.20 -14.53 -25.37
N PRO A 153 5.11 -15.86 -25.32
CA PRO A 153 3.88 -16.54 -24.92
C PRO A 153 3.56 -16.25 -23.45
N ALA A 154 2.28 -16.33 -23.10
CA ALA A 154 1.87 -16.23 -21.70
C ALA A 154 2.44 -17.42 -20.91
N PRO A 155 3.11 -17.19 -19.78
CA PRO A 155 3.46 -18.24 -18.84
C PRO A 155 2.18 -18.66 -18.11
N GLU A 156 1.42 -19.59 -18.69
CA GLU A 156 0.17 -20.08 -18.10
C GLU A 156 0.48 -20.83 -16.79
N SER A 157 -0.03 -20.30 -15.67
CA SER A 157 0.22 -20.87 -14.32
C SER A 157 -0.97 -21.62 -13.75
N TYR A 158 -2.16 -21.36 -14.30
CA TYR A 158 -3.38 -22.11 -14.04
C TYR A 158 -3.81 -22.82 -15.33
N ASP A 159 -4.53 -23.93 -15.18
CA ASP A 159 -5.05 -24.73 -16.30
C ASP A 159 -6.03 -23.94 -17.20
N ASP A 160 -6.57 -22.82 -16.71
CA ASP A 160 -7.45 -21.92 -17.44
C ASP A 160 -6.81 -20.52 -17.56
N HIS A 161 -6.64 -20.04 -18.79
CA HIS A 161 -6.13 -18.70 -19.07
C HIS A 161 -7.01 -17.60 -18.46
N ALA A 162 -8.34 -17.79 -18.43
CA ALA A 162 -9.25 -16.84 -17.80
C ALA A 162 -8.99 -16.74 -16.29
N ARG A 163 -8.63 -17.85 -15.63
CA ARG A 163 -8.21 -17.87 -14.23
C ARG A 163 -6.91 -17.09 -14.02
N SER A 164 -5.92 -17.30 -14.90
CA SER A 164 -4.64 -16.56 -14.85
C SER A 164 -4.85 -15.04 -15.01
N MET A 165 -5.71 -14.63 -15.95
CA MET A 165 -6.10 -13.23 -16.18
C MET A 165 -6.71 -12.59 -14.95
N ILE A 166 -7.73 -13.21 -14.38
CA ILE A 166 -8.45 -12.60 -13.27
C ILE A 166 -7.64 -12.61 -11.97
N THR A 167 -6.80 -13.62 -11.74
CA THR A 167 -5.89 -13.64 -10.59
C THR A 167 -4.83 -12.54 -10.71
N ALA A 168 -4.27 -12.32 -11.89
CA ALA A 168 -3.34 -11.22 -12.13
C ALA A 168 -4.00 -9.85 -11.89
N LEU A 169 -5.25 -9.69 -12.34
CA LEU A 169 -6.04 -8.50 -12.08
C LEU A 169 -6.25 -8.30 -10.56
N GLU A 170 -6.67 -9.34 -9.84
CA GLU A 170 -6.94 -9.28 -8.39
C GLU A 170 -5.69 -8.93 -7.57
N ILE A 171 -4.52 -9.45 -7.94
CA ILE A 171 -3.24 -9.07 -7.30
C ILE A 171 -2.98 -7.56 -7.50
N ASN A 172 -3.23 -7.04 -8.70
CA ASN A 172 -3.08 -5.62 -8.97
C ASN A 172 -4.14 -4.75 -8.25
N ILE A 173 -5.35 -5.28 -8.06
CA ILE A 173 -6.39 -4.65 -7.22
C ILE A 173 -5.91 -4.50 -5.79
N GLY A 174 -5.25 -5.53 -5.25
CA GLY A 174 -4.57 -5.46 -3.96
C GLY A 174 -3.55 -4.34 -3.89
N LEU A 175 -2.70 -4.23 -4.91
CA LEU A 175 -1.71 -3.16 -4.99
C LEU A 175 -2.36 -1.76 -5.04
N GLY A 176 -3.41 -1.57 -5.83
CA GLY A 176 -4.08 -0.27 -5.95
C GLY A 176 -4.72 0.18 -4.64
N PHE A 177 -5.42 -0.71 -3.94
CA PHE A 177 -6.05 -0.39 -2.66
C PHE A 177 -5.06 -0.29 -1.49
N SER A 178 -3.88 -0.93 -1.58
CA SER A 178 -2.86 -0.92 -0.52
C SER A 178 -2.41 0.46 -0.06
N TRP A 179 -2.57 1.48 -0.91
CA TRP A 179 -2.14 2.85 -0.63
C TRP A 179 -3.06 3.59 0.35
N LEU A 180 -4.29 3.12 0.56
CA LEU A 180 -5.32 3.76 1.38
C LEU A 180 -4.81 4.31 2.73
N PRO A 181 -4.12 3.52 3.58
CA PRO A 181 -3.71 4.00 4.90
C PRO A 181 -2.61 5.08 4.84
N TYR A 182 -1.85 5.17 3.75
CA TYR A 182 -0.75 6.12 3.60
C TYR A 182 -1.22 7.49 3.10
N LEU A 183 -2.41 7.57 2.47
CA LEU A 183 -2.88 8.79 1.81
C LEU A 183 -2.93 10.00 2.74
N GLY A 184 -3.36 9.83 3.99
CA GLY A 184 -3.49 10.94 4.94
C GLY A 184 -2.18 11.44 5.55
N GLN A 185 -1.15 10.60 5.57
CA GLN A 185 0.14 10.97 6.18
C GLN A 185 0.84 12.09 5.41
N TYR A 186 0.79 12.02 4.08
CA TYR A 186 1.45 12.98 3.18
C TYR A 186 0.50 14.07 2.71
N SER A 187 -0.77 13.73 2.44
CA SER A 187 -1.75 14.71 1.93
C SER A 187 -2.02 15.85 2.91
N ARG A 188 -1.96 15.58 4.22
CA ARG A 188 -2.10 16.61 5.26
C ARG A 188 -1.00 17.68 5.24
N LEU A 189 0.13 17.40 4.59
CA LEU A 189 1.27 18.31 4.47
C LEU A 189 1.17 19.23 3.24
N ALA A 190 0.19 18.99 2.37
CA ALA A 190 0.00 19.77 1.15
C ALA A 190 -0.58 21.15 1.47
N LYS A 191 -0.21 22.14 0.65
CA LYS A 191 -0.74 23.51 0.77
C LYS A 191 -2.19 23.66 0.27
N SER A 192 -2.66 22.70 -0.54
CA SER A 192 -4.01 22.69 -1.09
C SER A 192 -4.47 21.28 -1.46
N GLU A 193 -5.79 21.07 -1.45
CA GLU A 193 -6.45 19.85 -1.93
C GLU A 193 -6.00 19.48 -3.36
N LYS A 194 -5.98 20.47 -4.27
CA LYS A 194 -5.57 20.28 -5.66
C LYS A 194 -4.13 19.78 -5.77
N SER A 195 -3.22 20.35 -4.98
CA SER A 195 -1.81 19.89 -4.96
C SER A 195 -1.68 18.49 -4.38
N ALA A 196 -2.42 18.16 -3.32
CA ALA A 196 -2.40 16.84 -2.70
C ALA A 196 -2.90 15.77 -3.67
N PHE A 197 -4.06 16.01 -4.30
CA PHE A 197 -4.66 15.06 -5.24
C PHE A 197 -3.76 14.85 -6.46
N LYS A 198 -3.23 15.94 -7.05
CA LYS A 198 -2.29 15.83 -8.18
C LYS A 198 -1.04 15.03 -7.78
N ALA A 199 -0.44 15.34 -6.64
CA ALA A 199 0.74 14.61 -6.17
C ALA A 199 0.44 13.12 -6.03
N GLY A 200 -0.66 12.75 -5.37
CA GLY A 200 -1.08 11.36 -5.22
C GLY A 200 -1.39 10.67 -6.55
N PHE A 201 -2.07 11.34 -7.48
CA PHE A 201 -2.38 10.81 -8.81
C PHE A 201 -1.12 10.55 -9.63
N PHE A 202 -0.17 11.50 -9.69
CA PHE A 202 1.07 11.30 -10.43
C PHE A 202 2.00 10.26 -9.76
N SER A 203 2.09 10.25 -8.43
CA SER A 203 2.96 9.30 -7.72
C SER A 203 2.42 7.88 -7.77
N TYR A 204 1.23 7.65 -7.23
CA TYR A 204 0.66 6.30 -7.06
C TYR A 204 -0.13 5.86 -8.30
N GLY A 205 -0.76 6.80 -9.01
CA GLY A 205 -1.54 6.49 -10.22
C GLY A 205 -0.70 6.33 -11.48
N ILE A 206 0.43 7.04 -11.63
CA ILE A 206 1.27 6.95 -12.84
C ILE A 206 2.60 6.26 -12.57
N ILE A 207 3.44 6.82 -11.70
CA ILE A 207 4.83 6.34 -11.52
C ILE A 207 4.85 4.88 -11.03
N VAL A 208 4.00 4.52 -10.06
CA VAL A 208 3.90 3.12 -9.60
C VAL A 208 3.47 2.19 -10.73
N ASN A 209 2.48 2.56 -11.55
CA ASN A 209 2.05 1.73 -12.68
C ASN A 209 3.18 1.51 -13.69
N VAL A 210 3.99 2.55 -13.98
CA VAL A 210 5.17 2.40 -14.85
C VAL A 210 6.16 1.40 -14.26
N ALA A 211 6.48 1.51 -12.97
CA ALA A 211 7.42 0.60 -12.32
C ALA A 211 6.91 -0.86 -12.32
N VAL A 212 5.62 -1.07 -12.04
CA VAL A 212 5.00 -2.41 -12.01
C VAL A 212 4.94 -3.01 -13.42
N ILE A 213 4.62 -2.21 -14.45
CA ILE A 213 4.67 -2.67 -15.85
C ILE A 213 6.08 -3.13 -16.20
N LEU A 214 7.11 -2.32 -15.91
CA LEU A 214 8.48 -2.69 -16.21
C LEU A 214 8.92 -3.95 -15.47
N GLY A 215 8.50 -4.11 -14.20
CA GLY A 215 8.75 -5.33 -13.44
C GLY A 215 8.07 -6.56 -14.05
N ALA A 216 6.80 -6.44 -14.47
CA ALA A 216 6.08 -7.54 -15.11
C ALA A 216 6.70 -7.95 -16.45
N LEU A 217 7.13 -6.98 -17.26
CA LEU A 217 7.80 -7.24 -18.54
C LEU A 217 9.20 -7.86 -18.32
N ALA A 218 9.96 -7.37 -17.35
CA ALA A 218 11.26 -7.94 -17.00
C ALA A 218 11.12 -9.39 -16.49
N ALA A 219 10.14 -9.64 -15.63
CA ALA A 219 9.82 -10.98 -15.17
C ALA A 219 9.50 -11.91 -16.35
N LEU A 220 8.63 -11.46 -17.28
CA LEU A 220 8.26 -12.22 -18.48
C LEU A 220 9.47 -12.55 -19.36
N VAL A 221 10.34 -11.58 -19.61
CA VAL A 221 11.55 -11.74 -20.44
C VAL A 221 12.53 -12.74 -19.83
N VAL A 222 12.72 -12.68 -18.51
CA VAL A 222 13.75 -13.44 -17.79
C VAL A 222 13.20 -14.78 -17.27
N ALA A 223 11.90 -14.96 -17.36
CA ALA A 223 11.17 -16.08 -16.78
C ALA A 223 11.39 -16.23 -15.25
N SER A 224 11.61 -15.12 -14.54
CA SER A 224 11.82 -15.09 -13.09
C SER A 224 10.98 -14.01 -12.41
N LEU A 225 10.34 -14.35 -11.30
CA LEU A 225 9.63 -13.38 -10.46
C LEU A 225 10.58 -12.61 -9.53
N ASP A 226 11.82 -13.06 -9.37
CA ASP A 226 12.82 -12.41 -8.54
C ASP A 226 13.45 -11.21 -9.27
N PRO A 227 13.22 -9.97 -8.80
CA PRO A 227 13.76 -8.77 -9.44
C PRO A 227 15.27 -8.75 -9.53
N THR A 228 15.93 -9.54 -8.69
CA THR A 228 17.39 -9.57 -8.61
C THR A 228 18.02 -10.41 -9.72
N ASP A 229 17.25 -11.23 -10.44
CA ASP A 229 17.71 -11.94 -11.65
C ASP A 229 17.76 -11.03 -12.88
N TRP A 230 16.85 -10.06 -12.97
CA TRP A 230 16.52 -9.41 -14.24
C TRP A 230 17.70 -8.68 -14.86
N MET A 231 18.44 -7.94 -14.03
CA MET A 231 19.52 -7.07 -14.48
C MET A 231 20.74 -7.88 -14.94
N PHE A 232 20.99 -9.04 -14.33
CA PHE A 232 22.06 -9.95 -14.77
C PHE A 232 21.70 -10.64 -16.08
N ALA A 233 20.47 -11.16 -16.18
CA ALA A 233 20.01 -11.89 -17.36
C ALA A 233 19.99 -11.01 -18.62
N ILE A 234 19.61 -9.73 -18.48
CA ILE A 234 19.47 -8.81 -19.62
C ILE A 234 20.74 -7.98 -19.85
N GLY A 235 21.37 -7.48 -18.78
CA GLY A 235 22.45 -6.50 -18.85
C GLY A 235 23.87 -7.04 -18.68
N GLY A 236 24.03 -8.32 -18.32
CA GLY A 236 25.32 -8.91 -17.98
C GLY A 236 25.86 -8.48 -16.62
N THR A 237 27.05 -8.96 -16.25
CA THR A 237 27.57 -8.89 -14.87
C THR A 237 27.67 -7.46 -14.31
N TRP A 238 28.30 -6.54 -15.05
CA TRP A 238 28.54 -5.18 -14.55
C TRP A 238 27.24 -4.38 -14.36
N VAL A 239 26.33 -4.47 -15.33
CA VAL A 239 25.01 -3.82 -15.24
C VAL A 239 24.17 -4.48 -14.16
N GLY A 240 24.25 -5.80 -14.02
CA GLY A 240 23.64 -6.58 -12.94
C GLY A 240 24.05 -6.06 -11.57
N VAL A 241 25.35 -5.98 -11.29
CA VAL A 241 25.87 -5.48 -10.00
C VAL A 241 25.43 -4.05 -9.71
N ILE A 242 25.58 -3.13 -10.67
CA ILE A 242 25.17 -1.73 -10.49
C ILE A 242 23.65 -1.65 -10.23
N GLY A 243 22.87 -2.38 -11.01
CA GLY A 243 21.43 -2.43 -10.87
C GLY A 243 20.99 -2.97 -9.50
N LEU A 244 21.62 -4.04 -9.00
CA LEU A 244 21.32 -4.59 -7.68
C LEU A 244 21.73 -3.67 -6.53
N LEU A 245 22.83 -2.92 -6.68
CA LEU A 245 23.20 -1.88 -5.70
C LEU A 245 22.14 -0.77 -5.65
N LEU A 246 21.67 -0.32 -6.81
CA LEU A 246 20.62 0.69 -6.87
C LEU A 246 19.26 0.14 -6.37
N LEU A 247 18.94 -1.12 -6.66
CA LEU A 247 17.75 -1.81 -6.13
C LEU A 247 17.81 -1.92 -4.60
N THR A 248 18.96 -2.30 -4.05
CA THR A 248 19.21 -2.35 -2.60
C THR A 248 18.99 -0.97 -1.98
N LEU A 249 19.54 0.08 -2.59
CA LEU A 249 19.34 1.46 -2.14
C LEU A 249 17.88 1.92 -2.25
N GLY A 250 17.17 1.50 -3.30
CA GLY A 250 15.74 1.70 -3.46
C GLY A 250 14.92 1.06 -2.34
N ASN A 251 15.25 -0.18 -1.97
CA ASN A 251 14.60 -0.89 -0.87
C ASN A 251 14.92 -0.29 0.51
N ILE A 252 16.15 0.19 0.75
CA ILE A 252 16.49 0.97 1.95
C ILE A 252 15.61 2.23 2.03
N THR A 253 15.39 2.89 0.90
CA THR A 253 14.53 4.08 0.80
C THR A 253 13.07 3.75 1.09
N ALA A 254 12.52 2.75 0.41
CA ALA A 254 11.14 2.30 0.63
C ALA A 254 10.92 1.89 2.10
N GLY A 255 11.83 1.10 2.67
CA GLY A 255 11.74 0.67 4.06
C GLY A 255 11.86 1.82 5.07
N THR A 256 12.66 2.84 4.78
CA THR A 256 12.75 4.06 5.60
C THR A 256 11.39 4.78 5.63
N PHE A 257 10.71 4.88 4.49
CA PHE A 257 9.35 5.44 4.43
C PHE A 257 8.33 4.59 5.19
N LEU A 258 8.29 3.28 4.94
CA LEU A 258 7.36 2.36 5.62
C LEU A 258 7.53 2.42 7.14
N MET A 259 8.77 2.34 7.61
CA MET A 259 9.09 2.36 9.04
C MET A 259 8.72 3.70 9.68
N TYR A 260 9.01 4.81 9.03
CA TYR A 260 8.63 6.13 9.51
C TYR A 260 7.11 6.31 9.55
N SER A 261 6.42 5.89 8.49
CA SER A 261 4.97 5.89 8.39
C SER A 261 4.34 5.10 9.53
N GLN A 262 4.90 3.95 9.89
CA GLN A 262 4.44 3.18 11.04
C GLN A 262 4.67 3.93 12.36
N ALA A 263 5.89 4.44 12.59
CA ALA A 263 6.24 5.14 13.81
C ALA A 263 5.43 6.44 14.03
N ILE A 264 5.20 7.23 12.98
CA ILE A 264 4.42 8.46 13.08
C ILE A 264 2.94 8.16 13.35
N SER A 265 2.40 7.11 12.75
CA SER A 265 1.02 6.70 13.00
C SER A 265 0.82 6.13 14.40
N PHE A 266 1.82 5.40 14.93
CA PHE A 266 1.83 5.04 16.35
C PHE A 266 1.76 6.29 17.24
N LYS A 267 2.53 7.33 16.92
CA LYS A 267 2.51 8.61 17.63
C LYS A 267 1.21 9.39 17.44
N THR A 268 0.52 9.24 16.32
CA THR A 268 -0.82 9.80 16.11
C THR A 268 -1.86 9.14 17.02
N VAL A 269 -1.84 7.80 17.13
CA VAL A 269 -2.81 7.03 17.94
C VAL A 269 -2.47 7.10 19.43
N PHE A 270 -1.19 7.05 19.78
CA PHE A 270 -0.66 7.04 21.15
C PHE A 270 0.29 8.22 21.41
N PRO A 271 -0.21 9.47 21.42
CA PRO A 271 0.63 10.67 21.43
C PRO A 271 1.53 10.81 22.67
N LYS A 272 1.13 10.24 23.80
CA LYS A 272 1.90 10.28 25.06
C LYS A 272 3.08 9.30 25.10
N LYS A 273 3.17 8.34 24.17
CA LYS A 273 4.23 7.34 24.16
C LYS A 273 5.52 7.88 23.52
N SER A 274 6.67 7.33 23.90
CA SER A 274 7.97 7.79 23.43
C SER A 274 8.20 7.45 21.94
N TRP A 275 9.10 8.20 21.30
CA TRP A 275 9.56 7.89 19.94
C TRP A 275 10.23 6.51 19.87
N THR A 276 10.99 6.13 20.90
CA THR A 276 11.62 4.80 20.99
C THR A 276 10.59 3.67 20.95
N LEU A 277 9.45 3.82 21.65
CA LEU A 277 8.39 2.81 21.60
C LEU A 277 7.74 2.76 20.22
N ALA A 278 7.56 3.91 19.57
CA ALA A 278 7.03 3.98 18.21
C ALA A 278 7.92 3.23 17.21
N MET A 279 9.24 3.45 17.28
CA MET A 279 10.24 2.73 16.48
C MET A 279 10.26 1.23 16.81
N GLY A 280 10.07 0.88 18.08
CA GLY A 280 9.99 -0.51 18.54
C GLY A 280 8.89 -1.34 17.84
N THR A 281 7.85 -0.70 17.29
CA THR A 281 6.80 -1.39 16.54
C THR A 281 7.30 -2.03 15.23
N ALA A 282 8.46 -1.62 14.71
CA ALA A 282 9.06 -2.20 13.51
C ALA A 282 9.92 -3.45 13.79
N ILE A 283 10.34 -3.67 15.04
CA ILE A 283 11.22 -4.80 15.44
C ILE A 283 10.65 -6.18 15.06
N PRO A 284 9.33 -6.45 15.16
CA PRO A 284 8.77 -7.74 14.75
C PRO A 284 9.05 -8.12 13.29
N THR A 285 9.39 -7.16 12.42
CA THR A 285 9.84 -7.42 11.04
C THR A 285 11.01 -8.40 11.00
N VAL A 286 11.93 -8.33 11.98
CA VAL A 286 13.10 -9.22 12.05
C VAL A 286 12.69 -10.69 12.05
N LEU A 287 11.57 -11.05 12.69
CA LEU A 287 11.06 -12.43 12.70
C LEU A 287 10.71 -12.94 11.31
N LEU A 288 10.14 -12.07 10.46
CA LEU A 288 9.80 -12.41 9.08
C LEU A 288 11.04 -12.43 8.16
N LEU A 289 12.17 -11.87 8.59
CA LEU A 289 13.42 -11.88 7.84
C LEU A 289 14.26 -13.14 8.08
N LEU A 290 13.90 -13.98 9.06
CA LEU A 290 14.66 -15.18 9.41
C LEU A 290 14.60 -16.27 8.32
N SER A 291 13.65 -16.20 7.38
CA SER A 291 13.50 -17.15 6.28
C SER A 291 12.80 -16.51 5.07
N ALA A 292 12.95 -17.11 3.89
CA ALA A 292 12.27 -16.68 2.68
C ALA A 292 10.75 -16.88 2.71
N SER A 293 10.21 -17.65 3.68
CA SER A 293 8.80 -18.07 3.71
C SER A 293 7.79 -16.93 3.53
N PHE A 294 8.01 -15.78 4.16
CA PHE A 294 7.12 -14.63 4.01
C PHE A 294 7.32 -13.91 2.67
N TYR A 295 8.57 -13.79 2.22
CA TYR A 295 8.94 -13.20 0.93
C TYR A 295 8.30 -13.98 -0.23
N ASP A 296 8.36 -15.31 -0.19
CA ASP A 296 7.77 -16.20 -1.21
C ASP A 296 6.24 -16.17 -1.18
N ALA A 297 5.64 -15.87 -0.02
CA ALA A 297 4.19 -15.73 0.16
C ALA A 297 3.65 -14.33 -0.22
N PHE A 298 4.42 -13.48 -0.90
CA PHE A 298 4.03 -12.11 -1.26
C PHE A 298 2.71 -12.03 -2.03
N GLY A 299 2.46 -12.97 -2.95
CA GLY A 299 1.19 -13.03 -3.70
C GLY A 299 -0.03 -13.14 -2.78
N SER A 300 -0.01 -14.11 -1.86
CA SER A 300 -1.07 -14.29 -0.86
C SER A 300 -1.20 -13.07 0.05
N PHE A 301 -0.08 -12.48 0.49
CA PHE A 301 -0.08 -11.25 1.28
C PHE A 301 -0.82 -10.09 0.58
N ILE A 302 -0.55 -9.86 -0.71
CA ILE A 302 -1.24 -8.82 -1.50
C ILE A 302 -2.73 -9.11 -1.68
N THR A 303 -3.14 -10.36 -1.85
CA THR A 303 -4.58 -10.69 -1.95
C THR A 303 -5.33 -10.42 -0.64
N VAL A 304 -4.72 -10.66 0.53
CA VAL A 304 -5.28 -10.28 1.83
C VAL A 304 -5.41 -8.76 1.95
N ILE A 305 -4.44 -8.01 1.41
CA ILE A 305 -4.51 -6.54 1.35
C ILE A 305 -5.66 -6.08 0.45
N SER A 306 -5.85 -6.72 -0.71
CA SER A 306 -6.99 -6.46 -1.61
C SER A 306 -8.30 -6.55 -0.86
N TYR A 307 -8.51 -7.68 -0.18
CA TYR A 307 -9.70 -7.93 0.63
C TYR A 307 -9.94 -6.82 1.65
N ILE A 308 -8.97 -6.56 2.52
CA ILE A 308 -9.17 -5.66 3.66
C ILE A 308 -9.28 -4.20 3.20
N MET A 309 -8.39 -3.75 2.32
CA MET A 309 -8.32 -2.35 1.91
C MET A 309 -9.43 -1.94 0.96
N ALA A 310 -9.93 -2.86 0.11
CA ALA A 310 -11.11 -2.59 -0.71
C ALA A 310 -12.32 -2.23 0.17
N ILE A 311 -12.58 -3.02 1.21
CA ILE A 311 -13.73 -2.84 2.09
C ILE A 311 -13.61 -1.53 2.88
N PHE A 312 -12.47 -1.28 3.51
CA PHE A 312 -12.24 -0.01 4.21
C PHE A 312 -12.32 1.19 3.25
N GLY A 313 -11.79 1.04 2.04
CA GLY A 313 -11.86 2.05 0.99
C GLY A 313 -13.32 2.42 0.66
N GLY A 314 -14.17 1.42 0.46
CA GLY A 314 -15.59 1.62 0.18
C GLY A 314 -16.30 2.34 1.34
N ILE A 315 -16.03 1.93 2.58
CA ILE A 315 -16.59 2.54 3.79
C ILE A 315 -16.22 4.01 3.90
N VAL A 316 -14.92 4.36 3.84
CA VAL A 316 -14.47 5.74 4.10
C VAL A 316 -14.83 6.69 2.96
N ILE A 317 -14.88 6.21 1.72
CA ILE A 317 -15.35 6.99 0.58
C ILE A 317 -16.85 7.24 0.70
N SER A 318 -17.62 6.20 1.02
CA SER A 318 -19.07 6.30 1.25
C SER A 318 -19.38 7.33 2.35
N ASP A 319 -18.67 7.22 3.47
CA ASP A 319 -18.82 8.12 4.59
C ASP A 319 -18.57 9.58 4.22
N PHE A 320 -17.37 9.87 3.71
CA PHE A 320 -16.96 11.24 3.50
C PHE A 320 -17.78 11.91 2.39
N PHE A 321 -17.98 11.26 1.25
CA PHE A 321 -18.60 11.89 0.09
C PHE A 321 -20.13 11.82 0.08
N PHE A 322 -20.72 10.70 0.52
CA PHE A 322 -22.15 10.44 0.31
C PHE A 322 -22.99 10.60 1.58
N VAL A 323 -22.47 10.17 2.74
CA VAL A 323 -23.14 10.33 4.03
C VAL A 323 -22.94 11.76 4.54
N LYS A 324 -21.68 12.14 4.78
CA LYS A 324 -21.30 13.41 5.40
C LYS A 324 -21.13 14.57 4.42
N LYS A 325 -21.26 14.32 3.11
CA LYS A 325 -21.21 15.34 2.04
C LYS A 325 -19.99 16.28 2.15
N GLN A 326 -18.85 15.66 2.44
CA GLN A 326 -17.53 16.27 2.63
C GLN A 326 -17.43 17.27 3.80
N LYS A 327 -18.29 17.14 4.81
CA LYS A 327 -18.30 17.98 6.02
C LYS A 327 -17.98 17.13 7.26
N VAL A 328 -16.82 17.38 7.85
CA VAL A 328 -16.33 16.70 9.05
C VAL A 328 -15.93 17.75 10.09
N SER A 329 -16.24 17.48 11.36
CA SER A 329 -15.89 18.33 12.51
C SER A 329 -14.49 17.97 13.01
N ILE A 330 -13.50 18.86 12.80
CA ILE A 330 -12.13 18.63 13.29
C ILE A 330 -12.13 18.42 14.80
N ARG A 331 -12.90 19.24 15.54
CA ARG A 331 -13.00 19.16 17.00
C ARG A 331 -13.40 17.74 17.43
N ASP A 332 -14.45 17.21 16.82
CA ASP A 332 -14.97 15.88 17.17
C ASP A 332 -14.04 14.74 16.75
N LEU A 333 -13.18 14.93 15.74
CA LEU A 333 -12.16 13.94 15.41
C LEU A 333 -11.14 13.74 16.54
N TYR A 334 -10.91 14.78 17.36
CA TYR A 334 -9.95 14.73 18.48
C TYR A 334 -10.63 14.53 19.85
N ASP A 335 -11.94 14.69 19.95
CA ASP A 335 -12.71 14.42 21.16
C ASP A 335 -13.19 12.96 21.20
N THR A 336 -12.68 12.17 22.15
CA THR A 336 -13.07 10.77 22.32
C THR A 336 -14.51 10.58 22.77
N ASN A 337 -15.19 11.64 23.22
CA ASN A 337 -16.60 11.62 23.61
C ASN A 337 -17.47 12.51 22.69
N GLY A 338 -16.91 13.01 21.58
CA GLY A 338 -17.62 13.86 20.63
C GLY A 338 -18.55 13.07 19.70
N SER A 339 -18.96 13.73 18.61
CA SER A 339 -19.92 13.19 17.63
C SER A 339 -19.52 11.81 17.05
N TYR A 340 -18.22 11.52 16.96
CA TYR A 340 -17.71 10.26 16.40
C TYR A 340 -17.49 9.16 17.46
N TYR A 341 -18.13 9.27 18.63
CA TYR A 341 -18.14 8.19 19.62
C TYR A 341 -18.99 6.99 19.18
N TYR A 342 -20.07 7.21 18.42
CA TYR A 342 -20.96 6.15 17.93
C TYR A 342 -21.40 5.17 19.05
N TRP A 343 -21.36 3.87 18.79
CA TRP A 343 -21.66 2.83 19.77
C TRP A 343 -20.37 2.43 20.49
N LYS A 344 -20.16 2.99 21.69
CA LYS A 344 -19.01 2.69 22.56
C LYS A 344 -17.65 2.87 21.87
N GLY A 345 -17.53 3.83 20.96
CA GLY A 345 -16.30 4.13 20.22
C GLY A 345 -16.21 3.49 18.83
N ILE A 346 -17.19 2.69 18.39
CA ILE A 346 -17.20 2.05 17.07
C ILE A 346 -18.48 2.40 16.32
N ASN A 347 -18.36 2.69 15.02
CA ASN A 347 -19.52 2.90 14.16
C ASN A 347 -20.17 1.56 13.75
N PRO A 348 -21.42 1.26 14.15
CA PRO A 348 -22.12 0.04 13.75
C PRO A 348 -22.27 -0.10 12.23
N SER A 349 -22.41 1.01 11.50
CA SER A 349 -22.44 1.01 10.03
C SER A 349 -21.15 0.48 9.44
N ALA A 350 -19.99 0.84 10.02
CA ALA A 350 -18.70 0.33 9.58
C ALA A 350 -18.59 -1.18 9.83
N ILE A 351 -19.07 -1.68 10.98
CA ILE A 351 -19.06 -3.11 11.29
C ILE A 351 -19.91 -3.90 10.29
N VAL A 352 -21.16 -3.52 10.09
CA VAL A 352 -22.07 -4.23 9.18
C VAL A 352 -21.55 -4.19 7.75
N SER A 353 -21.02 -3.05 7.32
CA SER A 353 -20.43 -2.90 5.99
C SER A 353 -19.17 -3.73 5.80
N PHE A 354 -18.35 -3.86 6.85
CA PHE A 354 -17.18 -4.73 6.82
C PHE A 354 -17.60 -6.19 6.65
N ILE A 355 -18.59 -6.65 7.44
CA ILE A 355 -19.14 -8.01 7.34
C ILE A 355 -19.69 -8.29 5.93
N VAL A 356 -20.48 -7.37 5.37
CA VAL A 356 -21.05 -7.51 4.02
C VAL A 356 -19.95 -7.57 2.96
N GLY A 357 -18.95 -6.68 3.06
CA GLY A 357 -17.79 -6.70 2.17
C GLY A 357 -17.01 -8.02 2.26
N THR A 358 -16.84 -8.56 3.47
CA THR A 358 -16.20 -9.87 3.70
C THR A 358 -16.97 -11.00 3.06
N ILE A 359 -18.28 -11.05 3.26
CA ILE A 359 -19.13 -12.09 2.64
C ILE A 359 -19.00 -12.03 1.12
N VAL A 360 -19.07 -10.83 0.52
CA VAL A 360 -18.92 -10.66 -0.92
C VAL A 360 -17.55 -11.12 -1.39
N TYR A 361 -16.46 -10.64 -0.76
CA TYR A 361 -15.10 -11.01 -1.16
C TYR A 361 -14.90 -12.52 -1.11
N TRP A 362 -15.19 -13.15 0.04
CA TRP A 362 -14.95 -14.58 0.27
C TRP A 362 -15.89 -15.48 -0.52
N SER A 363 -17.08 -15.01 -0.87
CA SER A 363 -17.97 -15.74 -1.80
C SER A 363 -17.43 -15.76 -3.23
N LEU A 364 -16.65 -14.75 -3.61
CA LEU A 364 -16.04 -14.64 -4.92
C LEU A 364 -14.70 -15.38 -4.96
N TYR A 365 -13.81 -15.11 -4.01
CA TYR A 365 -12.45 -15.63 -3.96
C TYR A 365 -12.00 -15.87 -2.52
N ASN A 366 -11.47 -17.06 -2.26
CA ASN A 366 -10.80 -17.39 -1.01
C ASN A 366 -9.28 -17.27 -1.20
N PRO A 367 -8.64 -16.21 -0.66
CA PRO A 367 -7.22 -15.94 -0.87
C PRO A 367 -6.30 -16.89 -0.10
N VAL A 368 -6.83 -17.65 0.87
CA VAL A 368 -6.05 -18.59 1.69
C VAL A 368 -5.91 -19.94 0.99
N LEU A 369 -6.98 -20.41 0.37
CA LEU A 369 -7.02 -21.70 -0.32
C LEU A 369 -6.82 -21.58 -1.84
N ASP A 370 -6.69 -20.35 -2.35
CA ASP A 370 -6.67 -20.03 -3.78
C ASP A 370 -7.86 -20.64 -4.55
N THR A 371 -9.04 -20.66 -3.93
CA THR A 371 -10.27 -21.17 -4.53
C THR A 371 -11.15 -20.03 -5.01
N SER A 372 -11.73 -20.19 -6.21
CA SER A 372 -12.58 -19.17 -6.84
C SER A 372 -13.96 -19.71 -7.16
N SER A 373 -14.96 -18.84 -7.09
CA SER A 373 -16.30 -19.09 -7.65
C SER A 373 -16.31 -18.85 -9.15
N SER A 374 -17.37 -19.30 -9.83
CA SER A 374 -17.60 -18.99 -11.24
C SER A 374 -17.74 -17.48 -11.51
N LEU A 375 -18.31 -16.72 -10.56
CA LEU A 375 -18.47 -15.28 -10.70
C LEU A 375 -17.13 -14.53 -10.63
N PHE A 376 -16.13 -15.09 -9.93
CA PHE A 376 -14.82 -14.45 -9.80
C PHE A 376 -14.23 -14.08 -11.16
N TYR A 377 -14.30 -15.01 -12.13
CA TYR A 377 -13.79 -14.89 -13.49
C TYR A 377 -14.26 -13.63 -14.22
N TYR A 378 -15.40 -13.06 -13.84
CA TYR A 378 -15.99 -11.90 -14.50
C TYR A 378 -15.79 -10.57 -13.77
N MET A 379 -15.66 -10.60 -12.43
CA MET A 379 -15.73 -9.37 -11.62
C MET A 379 -14.61 -9.22 -10.60
N SER A 380 -13.70 -10.19 -10.49
CA SER A 380 -12.71 -10.29 -9.41
C SER A 380 -13.40 -10.31 -8.02
N ALA A 381 -12.67 -10.05 -6.93
CA ALA A 381 -13.26 -9.99 -5.58
C ALA A 381 -13.14 -8.61 -4.93
N GLY A 382 -12.01 -7.91 -5.11
CA GLY A 382 -11.74 -6.64 -4.44
C GLY A 382 -12.70 -5.51 -4.85
N ILE A 383 -12.91 -5.28 -6.15
CA ILE A 383 -13.79 -4.19 -6.63
C ILE A 383 -15.26 -4.40 -6.21
N PRO A 384 -15.86 -5.59 -6.38
CA PRO A 384 -17.21 -5.87 -5.87
C PRO A 384 -17.33 -5.67 -4.36
N ALA A 385 -16.33 -6.11 -3.57
CA ALA A 385 -16.33 -5.93 -2.12
C ALA A 385 -16.27 -4.45 -1.71
N TYR A 386 -15.48 -3.63 -2.41
CA TYR A 386 -15.45 -2.17 -2.23
C TYR A 386 -16.85 -1.56 -2.40
N PHE A 387 -17.54 -1.86 -3.50
CA PHE A 387 -18.86 -1.29 -3.77
C PHE A 387 -19.93 -1.83 -2.81
N ALA A 388 -19.90 -3.12 -2.50
CA ALA A 388 -20.81 -3.72 -1.54
C ALA A 388 -20.69 -3.08 -0.15
N ALA A 389 -19.45 -2.90 0.34
CA ALA A 389 -19.19 -2.24 1.61
C ALA A 389 -19.61 -0.77 1.58
N GLY A 390 -19.30 -0.04 0.50
CA GLY A 390 -19.67 1.38 0.38
C GLY A 390 -21.18 1.61 0.31
N ILE A 391 -21.92 0.80 -0.47
CA ILE A 391 -23.38 0.86 -0.56
C ILE A 391 -24.00 0.48 0.77
N CYS A 392 -23.54 -0.61 1.40
CA CYS A 392 -24.01 -1.02 2.71
C CYS A 392 -23.83 0.09 3.75
N TYR A 393 -22.66 0.74 3.75
CA TYR A 393 -22.36 1.83 4.67
C TYR A 393 -23.30 3.01 4.49
N TYR A 394 -23.54 3.40 3.24
CA TYR A 394 -24.46 4.50 2.93
C TYR A 394 -25.86 4.20 3.47
N VAL A 395 -26.37 3.00 3.18
CA VAL A 395 -27.73 2.58 3.59
C VAL A 395 -27.82 2.48 5.11
N SER A 396 -26.86 1.83 5.75
CA SER A 396 -26.89 1.61 7.20
C SER A 396 -26.69 2.90 7.98
N ALA A 397 -25.80 3.78 7.52
CA ALA A 397 -25.52 5.06 8.18
C ALA A 397 -26.72 6.01 8.07
N LYS A 398 -27.42 6.05 6.94
CA LYS A 398 -28.57 6.96 6.79
C LYS A 398 -29.88 6.42 7.38
N TYR A 399 -30.19 5.15 7.11
CA TYR A 399 -31.54 4.62 7.31
C TYR A 399 -31.67 3.63 8.45
N LEU A 400 -30.60 2.90 8.81
CA LEU A 400 -30.66 1.90 9.89
C LEU A 400 -30.25 2.49 11.24
N PHE A 401 -28.99 2.93 11.36
CA PHE A 401 -28.44 3.42 12.62
C PHE A 401 -28.61 4.92 12.78
N SER A 402 -28.33 5.70 11.73
CA SER A 402 -28.70 7.12 11.64
C SER A 402 -28.23 7.95 12.85
N TYR A 403 -26.95 7.80 13.22
CA TYR A 403 -26.34 8.60 14.29
C TYR A 403 -26.36 10.10 13.95
N GLU A 404 -26.35 10.96 14.97
CA GLU A 404 -26.37 12.41 14.79
C GLU A 404 -25.22 12.89 13.89
N ALA A 405 -24.03 12.30 14.06
CA ALA A 405 -22.84 12.57 13.24
C ALA A 405 -23.05 12.30 11.73
N ASP A 406 -24.01 11.45 11.36
CA ASP A 406 -24.28 11.01 9.99
C ASP A 406 -25.45 11.79 9.36
N ARG A 407 -26.23 12.54 10.16
CA ARG A 407 -27.36 13.36 9.70
C ARG A 407 -26.97 14.77 9.23
N GLY A 408 -25.70 15.13 9.37
CA GLY A 408 -25.13 16.41 8.97
C GLY A 408 -24.86 17.32 10.17
N VAL A 409 -23.70 17.97 10.15
CA VAL A 409 -23.25 18.90 11.19
C VAL A 409 -24.29 20.00 11.40
N ARG A 410 -24.86 20.11 12.61
CA ARG A 410 -25.58 21.31 13.03
C ARG A 410 -24.64 22.48 12.78
N THR A 411 -25.04 23.42 11.93
CA THR A 411 -24.37 24.70 11.79
C THR A 411 -24.45 25.42 13.13
N GLU A 412 -23.46 25.21 14.01
CA GLU A 412 -23.20 26.16 15.08
C GLU A 412 -22.72 27.43 14.39
N SER A 413 -23.64 28.38 14.24
CA SER A 413 -23.33 29.76 13.89
C SER A 413 -22.33 30.27 14.92
N PHE A 414 -21.10 30.59 14.48
CA PHE A 414 -20.20 31.38 15.30
C PHE A 414 -20.93 32.67 15.72
N PRO A 415 -20.97 33.03 17.01
CA PRO A 415 -21.57 34.29 17.41
C PRO A 415 -20.81 35.42 16.71
N SER A 416 -21.53 36.22 15.93
CA SER A 416 -21.00 37.45 15.37
C SER A 416 -20.46 38.29 16.52
N LYS A 417 -19.20 38.71 16.45
CA LYS A 417 -18.67 39.72 17.36
C LYS A 417 -19.62 40.93 17.30
N SER A 418 -20.32 41.19 18.39
CA SER A 418 -21.03 42.44 18.61
C SER A 418 -19.98 43.55 18.58
N ASN A 419 -20.03 44.39 17.55
CA ASN A 419 -19.38 45.69 17.57
C ASN A 419 -20.23 46.59 18.47
N ASP A 420 -20.08 46.44 19.78
CA ASP A 420 -20.53 47.42 20.76
C ASP A 420 -19.32 47.82 21.60
N ALA A 421 -18.63 48.86 21.12
CA ALA A 421 -17.80 49.74 21.93
C ALA A 421 -17.92 51.13 21.30
N VAL A 422 -18.81 51.93 21.91
CA VAL A 422 -18.81 53.40 21.87
C VAL A 422 -17.61 53.91 22.66
#